data_AF-A0A925H866-F1
#
_entry.id   AF-A0A925H866-F1
#
_cell.length_a   1.000
_cell.length_b   1.000
_cell.length_c   1.000
_cell.angle_alpha   90.00
_cell.angle_beta   90.00
_cell.angle_gamma   90.00
#
_symmetry.space_group_name_H-M   'P 1'
#
loop_
_entity.id
_entity.type
_entity.pdbx_description
1 polymer ?
#
loop_
_entity_poly.entity_id
_entity_poly.type
_entity_poly.pdbx_seq_one_letter_code
_entity_poly.pdbx_strand_id
1 'polypeptide(L)'
;VSGPYAHTRNPLYLGSFILGLGFTVAAASGLWLFLLLGGLFASLFLGIYLPVMRVEALTLAELFGDDYVRYAKAVPLVLPRLTPYRPADAIAEKFDPSLYLRYREYRAALGLLVAWGVLALKAVLAV
;
A
#
# COMPACT_ATOMS: atom_id res chain seq x y z
N VAL A 1 5.53 -16.84 -2.97
CA VAL A 1 4.69 -15.84 -2.27
C VAL A 1 5.23 -15.68 -0.85
N SER A 2 5.68 -14.48 -0.48
CA SER A 2 6.26 -14.20 0.84
C SER A 2 5.98 -12.76 1.26
N GLY A 3 6.25 -12.43 2.53
CA GLY A 3 6.09 -11.08 3.06
C GLY A 3 4.66 -10.54 2.94
N PRO A 4 4.49 -9.22 2.71
CA PRO A 4 3.17 -8.59 2.61
C PRO A 4 2.27 -9.16 1.51
N TYR A 5 2.86 -9.68 0.42
CA TYR A 5 2.12 -10.31 -0.68
C TYR A 5 1.41 -11.61 -0.24
N ALA A 6 1.79 -12.22 0.88
CA ALA A 6 1.06 -13.35 1.44
C ALA A 6 -0.29 -12.95 2.07
N HIS A 7 -0.49 -11.66 2.36
CA HIS A 7 -1.69 -11.14 3.04
C HIS A 7 -2.64 -10.42 2.08
N THR A 8 -2.10 -9.67 1.13
CA THR A 8 -2.85 -8.94 0.10
C THR A 8 -2.09 -8.96 -1.21
N ARG A 9 -2.77 -8.95 -2.35
CA ARG A 9 -2.11 -8.91 -3.65
C ARG A 9 -1.45 -7.56 -3.95
N ASN A 10 -1.91 -6.50 -3.28
CA ASN A 10 -1.52 -5.12 -3.55
C ASN A 10 -1.02 -4.39 -2.28
N PRO A 11 0.00 -4.92 -1.58
CA PRO A 11 0.44 -4.36 -0.30
C PRO A 11 1.00 -2.94 -0.44
N LEU A 12 1.65 -2.63 -1.57
CA LEU A 12 2.16 -1.28 -1.85
C LEU A 12 1.03 -0.26 -1.91
N TYR A 13 -0.03 -0.55 -2.68
CA TYR A 13 -1.18 0.32 -2.77
C TYR A 13 -1.93 0.45 -1.43
N LEU A 14 -2.06 -0.64 -0.67
CA LEU A 14 -2.63 -0.58 0.67
C LEU A 14 -1.81 0.34 1.60
N GLY A 15 -0.48 0.23 1.55
CA GLY A 15 0.42 1.14 2.28
C GLY A 15 0.24 2.59 1.86
N SER A 16 0.19 2.87 0.56
CA SER A 16 -0.07 4.20 0.00
C SER A 16 -1.44 4.74 0.42
N PHE A 17 -2.47 3.89 0.50
CA PHE A 17 -3.78 4.28 1.00
C PHE A 17 -3.71 4.71 2.47
N ILE A 18 -3.07 3.91 3.32
CA ILE A 18 -2.91 4.21 4.75
C ILE A 18 -2.12 5.51 4.95
N LEU A 19 -1.01 5.69 4.22
CA LEU A 19 -0.21 6.91 4.28
C LEU A 19 -1.01 8.13 3.82
N GLY A 20 -1.69 8.04 2.67
CA GLY A 20 -2.52 9.12 2.14
C GLY A 20 -3.65 9.50 3.11
N LEU A 21 -4.34 8.50 3.68
CA LEU A 21 -5.38 8.71 4.67
C LEU A 21 -4.84 9.39 5.93
N GLY A 22 -3.66 8.96 6.41
CA GLY A 22 -2.97 9.60 7.53
C GLY A 22 -2.68 11.08 7.27
N PHE A 23 -2.20 11.42 6.07
CA PHE A 23 -2.00 12.81 5.68
C PHE A 23 -3.30 13.60 5.57
N THR A 24 -4.37 12.99 5.04
CA THR A 24 -5.70 13.61 5.00
C THR A 24 -6.19 13.98 6.41
N VAL A 25 -6.06 13.04 7.36
CA VAL A 25 -6.43 13.27 8.76
C VAL A 25 -5.57 14.37 9.38
N ALA A 26 -4.25 14.33 9.21
CA ALA A 26 -3.34 15.29 9.81
C ALA A 26 -3.44 16.70 9.19
N ALA A 27 -3.80 16.80 7.91
CA ALA A 27 -4.02 18.06 7.21
C ALA A 27 -5.31 18.75 7.68
N ALA A 28 -6.36 17.97 7.94
CA ALA A 28 -7.67 18.50 8.31
C ALA A 28 -7.63 19.20 9.68
N SER A 29 -8.11 20.45 9.72
CA SER A 29 -8.29 21.23 10.95
C SER A 29 -9.70 21.13 11.53
N GLY A 30 -10.62 20.44 10.85
CA GLY A 30 -12.00 20.26 11.27
C GLY A 30 -12.77 19.29 10.38
N LEU A 31 -13.96 18.89 10.82
CA LEU A 31 -14.76 17.84 10.18
C LEU A 31 -15.08 18.14 8.71
N TRP A 32 -15.41 19.39 8.38
CA TRP A 32 -15.70 19.80 7.00
C TRP A 32 -14.51 19.60 6.06
N LEU A 33 -13.31 20.01 6.48
CA LEU A 33 -12.11 19.86 5.68
C LEU A 33 -11.70 18.39 5.58
N PHE A 34 -11.90 17.61 6.64
CA PHE A 34 -11.71 16.16 6.62
C PHE A 34 -12.62 15.48 5.60
N LEU A 35 -13.92 15.80 5.59
CA LEU A 35 -14.86 15.23 4.63
C LEU A 35 -14.52 15.63 3.19
N LEU A 36 -14.14 16.88 2.96
CA LEU A 36 -13.75 17.36 1.63
C LEU A 36 -12.47 16.67 1.13
N LEU A 37 -11.38 16.73 1.90
CA LEU A 37 -10.09 16.14 1.51
C LEU A 37 -10.16 14.62 1.48
N GLY A 38 -10.87 14.00 2.43
CA GLY A 38 -11.08 12.56 2.50
C GLY A 38 -11.94 12.04 1.36
N GLY A 39 -13.02 12.75 1.03
CA GLY A 39 -13.85 12.44 -0.13
C GLY A 39 -13.08 12.55 -1.44
N LEU A 40 -12.31 13.63 -1.63
CA LEU A 40 -11.45 13.82 -2.80
C LEU A 40 -10.38 12.72 -2.88
N PHE A 41 -9.67 12.47 -1.79
CA PHE A 41 -8.63 11.43 -1.72
C PHE A 41 -9.20 10.05 -2.03
N ALA A 42 -10.29 9.65 -1.39
CA ALA A 42 -10.93 8.36 -1.62
C ALA A 42 -11.42 8.23 -3.07
N SER A 43 -12.01 9.28 -3.64
CA SER A 43 -12.51 9.28 -5.02
C SER A 43 -11.37 9.12 -6.03
N LEU A 44 -10.28 9.87 -5.87
CA LEU A 44 -9.10 9.76 -6.72
C LEU A 44 -8.40 8.42 -6.55
N PHE A 45 -8.22 7.97 -5.31
CA PHE A 45 -7.54 6.72 -5.02
C PHE A 45 -8.31 5.53 -5.60
N LEU A 46 -9.61 5.43 -5.34
CA LEU A 46 -10.43 4.34 -5.87
C LEU A 46 -10.62 4.45 -7.38
N GLY A 47 -10.83 5.66 -7.90
CA GLY A 47 -11.02 5.89 -9.33
C GLY A 47 -9.80 5.57 -10.19
N ILE A 48 -8.59 5.71 -9.63
CA ILE A 48 -7.33 5.46 -10.35
C ILE A 48 -6.80 4.06 -10.04
N TYR A 49 -6.60 3.74 -8.76
CA TYR A 49 -5.85 2.54 -8.39
C TYR A 49 -6.68 1.27 -8.46
N LEU A 50 -8.01 1.32 -8.24
CA LEU A 50 -8.81 0.10 -8.33
C LEU A 50 -8.87 -0.46 -9.77
N PRO A 51 -9.05 0.36 -10.84
CA PRO A 51 -8.89 -0.12 -12.21
C PRO A 51 -7.48 -0.63 -12.51
N VAL A 52 -6.44 0.10 -12.07
CA VAL A 52 -5.04 -0.30 -12.29
C VAL A 52 -4.76 -1.68 -11.69
N MET A 53 -5.15 -1.91 -10.43
CA MET A 53 -5.01 -3.23 -9.78
C MET A 53 -5.71 -4.36 -10.55
N ARG A 54 -6.85 -4.07 -11.20
CA ARG A 54 -7.58 -5.07 -12.00
C ARG A 54 -6.84 -5.38 -13.29
N VAL A 55 -6.34 -4.36 -13.99
CA VAL A 55 -5.54 -4.54 -15.21
C VAL A 55 -4.27 -5.32 -14.88
N GLU A 56 -3.55 -4.94 -13.83
CA GLU A 56 -2.37 -5.68 -13.37
C GLU A 56 -2.70 -7.14 -13.04
N ALA A 57 -3.84 -7.40 -12.38
CA ALA A 57 -4.25 -8.76 -12.08
C ALA A 57 -4.51 -9.60 -13.35
N LEU A 58 -5.06 -8.99 -14.41
CA LEU A 58 -5.25 -9.66 -15.70
C LEU A 58 -3.89 -9.92 -16.38
N THR A 59 -3.01 -8.92 -16.43
CA THR A 59 -1.66 -9.08 -16.98
C THR A 59 -0.86 -10.16 -16.25
N LEU A 60 -0.95 -10.23 -14.91
CA LEU A 60 -0.30 -11.28 -14.14
C LEU A 60 -0.92 -12.65 -14.38
N ALA A 61 -2.24 -12.73 -14.61
CA ALA A 61 -2.89 -13.98 -14.99
C ALA A 61 -2.43 -14.46 -16.38
N GLU A 62 -2.19 -13.55 -17.33
CA GLU A 62 -1.64 -13.88 -18.65
C GLU A 62 -0.17 -14.34 -18.56
N LEU A 63 0.65 -13.68 -17.75
CA LEU A 63 2.08 -13.97 -17.61
C LEU A 63 2.37 -15.28 -16.85
N PHE A 64 1.58 -15.56 -15.80
CA PHE A 64 1.86 -16.64 -14.84
C PHE A 64 0.80 -17.74 -14.84
N GLY A 65 -0.29 -17.59 -15.60
CA GLY A 65 -1.31 -18.61 -15.79
C GLY A 65 -1.91 -19.14 -14.48
N ASP A 66 -1.99 -20.46 -14.38
CA ASP A 66 -2.63 -21.17 -13.26
C ASP A 66 -1.99 -20.88 -11.89
N ASP A 67 -0.69 -20.57 -11.85
CA ASP A 67 0.00 -20.22 -10.61
C ASP A 67 -0.55 -18.94 -10.01
N TYR A 68 -0.74 -17.91 -10.84
CA TYR A 68 -1.35 -16.67 -10.39
C TYR A 68 -2.82 -16.86 -10.07
N VAL A 69 -3.57 -17.64 -10.86
CA VAL A 69 -5.00 -17.91 -10.58
C VAL A 69 -5.17 -18.60 -9.22
N ARG A 70 -4.33 -19.60 -8.89
CA ARG A 70 -4.34 -20.25 -7.56
C ARG A 70 -4.03 -19.27 -6.45
N TYR A 71 -3.00 -18.44 -6.62
CA TYR A 71 -2.65 -17.40 -5.67
C TYR A 71 -3.77 -16.36 -5.49
N ALA A 72 -4.36 -15.87 -6.57
CA ALA A 72 -5.42 -14.85 -6.55
C ALA A 72 -6.72 -15.33 -5.92
N LYS A 73 -7.02 -16.63 -5.99
CA LYS A 73 -8.13 -17.26 -5.26
C LYS A 73 -7.89 -17.29 -3.75
N ALA A 74 -6.62 -17.46 -3.34
CA ALA A 74 -6.26 -17.57 -1.93
C ALA A 74 -5.96 -16.21 -1.26
N VAL A 75 -5.59 -15.19 -2.04
CA VAL A 75 -5.18 -13.88 -1.52
C VAL A 75 -6.07 -12.76 -2.08
N PRO A 76 -6.74 -11.98 -1.21
CA PRO A 76 -7.63 -10.89 -1.62
C PRO A 76 -6.88 -9.77 -2.35
N LEU A 77 -7.61 -8.99 -3.14
CA LEU A 77 -7.03 -7.93 -3.96
C LEU A 77 -6.45 -6.78 -3.12
N VAL A 78 -7.18 -6.35 -2.07
CA VAL A 78 -6.84 -5.13 -1.30
C VAL A 78 -6.81 -5.40 0.20
N LEU A 79 -7.94 -5.78 0.81
CA LEU A 79 -8.05 -5.99 2.25
C LEU A 79 -7.17 -7.17 2.69
N PRO A 80 -6.20 -6.97 3.59
CA PRO A 80 -5.23 -8.00 3.94
C PRO A 80 -5.87 -9.09 4.79
N ARG A 81 -5.43 -10.33 4.56
CA ARG A 81 -5.71 -11.47 5.45
C ARG A 81 -4.96 -11.28 6.77
N LEU A 82 -5.53 -11.75 7.87
CA LEU A 82 -4.83 -11.75 9.17
C LEU A 82 -3.70 -12.79 9.21
N THR A 83 -3.88 -13.92 8.53
CA THR A 83 -2.89 -15.01 8.44
C THR A 83 -2.29 -15.08 7.03
N PRO A 84 -0.97 -15.26 6.88
CA PRO A 84 -0.32 -15.31 5.56
C PRO A 84 -0.75 -16.55 4.77
N TYR A 85 -0.94 -16.39 3.47
CA TYR A 85 -1.03 -17.50 2.53
C TYR A 85 0.34 -18.17 2.38
N ARG A 86 0.39 -19.49 2.58
CA ARG A 86 1.58 -20.32 2.38
C ARG A 86 1.24 -21.45 1.41
N PRO A 87 1.71 -21.40 0.16
CA PRO A 87 1.65 -22.55 -0.73
C PRO A 87 2.43 -23.74 -0.16
N ALA A 88 2.06 -24.97 -0.53
CA ALA A 88 2.70 -26.20 -0.02
C ALA A 88 4.21 -26.24 -0.32
N ASP A 89 4.62 -25.74 -1.48
CA ASP A 89 6.02 -25.70 -1.93
C ASP A 89 6.71 -24.37 -1.62
N ALA A 90 6.18 -23.59 -0.66
CA ALA A 90 6.72 -22.27 -0.36
C ALA A 90 8.09 -22.32 0.28
N ILE A 91 9.08 -21.76 -0.40
CA ILE A 91 10.41 -21.50 0.17
C ILE A 91 10.33 -20.24 1.04
N ALA A 92 10.91 -20.33 2.25
CA ALA A 92 10.99 -19.20 3.16
C ALA A 92 12.01 -18.17 2.63
N GLU A 93 11.51 -17.14 1.98
CA GLU A 93 12.32 -15.99 1.54
C GLU A 93 12.58 -15.04 2.69
N LYS A 94 13.83 -14.56 2.82
CA LYS A 94 14.23 -13.56 3.81
C LYS A 94 14.30 -12.18 3.16
N PHE A 95 14.10 -11.14 3.97
CA PHE A 95 14.31 -9.77 3.50
C PHE A 95 15.78 -9.56 3.15
N ASP A 96 16.04 -9.02 1.94
CA ASP A 96 17.37 -8.69 1.47
C ASP A 96 17.59 -7.16 1.50
N PRO A 97 18.40 -6.64 2.44
CA PRO A 97 18.70 -5.21 2.54
C PRO A 97 19.43 -4.65 1.31
N SER A 98 20.14 -5.50 0.56
CA SER A 98 20.87 -5.07 -0.62
C SER A 98 19.93 -4.63 -1.74
N LEU A 99 18.80 -5.34 -1.91
CA LEU A 99 17.75 -4.98 -2.86
C LEU A 99 17.07 -3.66 -2.47
N TYR A 100 16.79 -3.47 -1.17
CA TYR A 100 16.20 -2.23 -0.64
C TYR A 100 17.06 -1.00 -0.98
N LEU A 101 18.38 -1.11 -0.79
CA LEU A 101 19.32 -0.04 -1.13
C LEU A 101 19.45 0.15 -2.64
N ARG A 102 19.53 -0.94 -3.40
CA ARG A 102 19.68 -0.93 -4.87
C ARG A 102 18.51 -0.24 -5.56
N TYR A 103 17.28 -0.57 -5.17
CA TYR A 103 16.06 0.03 -5.73
C TYR A 103 15.70 1.38 -5.09
N ARG A 104 16.55 1.88 -4.18
CA ARG A 104 16.44 3.20 -3.54
C ARG A 104 15.14 3.39 -2.77
N GLU A 105 14.62 2.31 -2.20
CA GLU A 105 13.42 2.31 -1.36
C GLU A 105 13.59 3.21 -0.12
N TYR A 106 14.84 3.47 0.30
CA TYR A 106 15.16 4.45 1.34
C TYR A 106 14.64 5.87 1.06
N ARG A 107 14.41 6.23 -0.21
CA ARG A 107 13.82 7.52 -0.57
C ARG A 107 12.39 7.65 -0.06
N ALA A 108 11.61 6.57 -0.08
CA ALA A 108 10.27 6.56 0.48
C ALA A 108 10.33 6.78 2.01
N ALA A 109 11.26 6.12 2.69
CA ALA A 109 11.47 6.32 4.13
C ALA A 109 11.89 7.76 4.47
N LEU A 110 12.82 8.35 3.71
CA LEU A 110 13.21 9.75 3.89
C LEU A 110 12.05 10.71 3.64
N GLY A 111 11.26 10.49 2.58
CA GLY A 111 10.07 11.28 2.29
C GLY A 111 9.04 11.24 3.42
N LEU A 112 8.82 10.05 4.00
CA LEU A 112 7.96 9.88 5.16
C LEU A 112 8.47 10.68 6.38
N LEU A 113 9.77 10.61 6.66
CA LEU A 113 10.38 11.35 7.78
C LEU A 113 10.25 12.86 7.60
N VAL A 114 10.48 13.39 6.39
CA VAL A 114 10.28 14.81 6.09
C VAL A 114 8.83 15.20 6.31
N ALA A 115 7.89 14.41 5.80
CA ALA A 115 6.46 14.70 5.94
C ALA A 115 6.01 14.67 7.41
N TRP A 116 6.48 13.70 8.20
CA TRP A 116 6.27 13.68 9.65
C TRP A 116 6.92 14.89 10.35
N GLY A 117 8.11 15.32 9.93
CA GLY A 117 8.74 16.53 10.44
C GLY A 117 7.90 17.78 10.20
N VAL A 118 7.33 17.94 9.00
CA VAL A 118 6.42 19.05 8.68
C VAL A 118 5.14 18.98 9.52
N LEU A 119 4.55 17.79 9.68
CA LEU A 119 3.36 17.62 10.52
C LEU A 119 3.64 17.88 12.00
N ALA A 120 4.77 17.45 12.52
CA ALA A 120 5.18 17.73 13.89
C ALA A 120 5.43 19.22 14.11
N LEU A 121 6.09 19.90 13.16
CA LEU A 121 6.28 21.34 13.19
C LEU A 121 4.93 22.06 13.16
N LYS A 122 4.00 21.67 12.28
CA LYS A 122 2.63 22.19 12.26
C LYS A 122 1.97 22.00 13.62
N ALA A 123 2.08 20.82 14.24
CA ALA A 123 1.46 20.55 15.54
C ALA A 123 2.05 21.40 16.68
N VAL A 124 3.36 21.73 16.62
CA VAL A 124 4.03 22.57 17.62
C VAL A 124 3.77 24.07 17.38
N LEU A 125 3.74 24.50 16.12
CA LEU A 125 3.51 25.90 15.73
C LEU A 125 2.03 26.29 15.73
N ALA A 126 1.12 25.31 15.61
CA ALA A 126 -0.30 25.48 15.87
C ALA A 126 -0.53 25.60 17.39
N VAL A 127 -0.04 26.71 17.94
CA VAL A 127 -0.72 27.45 19.01
C VAL A 127 -1.91 28.18 18.40
#